data_AF-A0A4P7N6V3-F1
#
_entry.id   AF-A0A4P7N6V3-F1
#
_cell.length_a   1.000
_cell.length_b   1.000
_cell.length_c   1.000
_cell.angle_alpha   90.00
_cell.angle_beta   90.00
_cell.angle_gamma   90.00
#
_symmetry.space_group_name_H-M   'P 1'
#
loop_
_entity.id
_entity.type
_entity.pdbx_description
1 polymer ?
#
loop_
_entity_poly.entity_id
_entity_poly.type
_entity_poly.pdbx_seq_one_letter_code
_entity_poly.pdbx_strand_id
1 'polypeptide(L)'
;MAIEYKAPHKLSQDEVVTGLASAIKPKRDVIDQNCEGFVLALKALAAAVVTQLFSYIIGKGRKHGYVCTGQIFVFLHIPDNSTTVFYHICVPNLDVLDDNENRLHRITVAQIFAFVLQVVRTAPPPQSWYDAAATFKI
;
A
#
# COMPACT_ATOMS: atom_id res chain seq x y z
N MET A 1 12.15 -4.03 4.72
CA MET A 1 10.81 -4.00 4.10
C MET A 1 9.87 -4.90 4.89
N ALA A 2 8.58 -4.63 4.83
CA ALA A 2 7.52 -5.49 5.36
C ALA A 2 6.69 -6.06 4.18
N ILE A 3 6.39 -7.36 4.19
CA ILE A 3 5.65 -8.02 3.10
C ILE A 3 4.43 -8.71 3.70
N GLU A 4 3.26 -8.51 3.11
CA GLU A 4 2.04 -9.22 3.47
C GLU A 4 1.41 -9.89 2.25
N TYR A 5 0.96 -11.14 2.41
CA TYR A 5 0.21 -11.84 1.38
C TYR A 5 -1.25 -11.98 1.80
N LYS A 6 -2.17 -11.68 0.88
CA LYS A 6 -3.63 -11.85 1.05
C LYS A 6 -4.13 -12.72 -0.10
N ALA A 7 -4.99 -13.70 0.16
CA ALA A 7 -5.56 -14.50 -0.92
C ALA A 7 -6.47 -13.61 -1.82
N PRO A 8 -6.55 -13.86 -3.16
CA PRO A 8 -7.34 -13.05 -4.09
C PRO A 8 -8.80 -12.84 -3.68
N HIS A 9 -9.43 -13.86 -3.09
CA HIS A 9 -10.83 -13.80 -2.64
C HIS A 9 -11.04 -12.93 -1.38
N LYS A 10 -9.96 -12.47 -0.73
CA LYS A 10 -10.01 -11.55 0.41
C LYS A 10 -9.77 -10.09 0.02
N LEU A 11 -9.25 -9.87 -1.19
CA LEU A 11 -8.91 -8.56 -1.74
C LEU A 11 -8.75 -8.69 -3.26
N SER A 12 -9.82 -8.45 -3.99
CA SER A 12 -9.87 -8.55 -5.45
C SER A 12 -9.40 -7.26 -6.13
N GLN A 13 -9.25 -7.33 -7.45
CA GLN A 13 -8.73 -6.21 -8.23
C GLN A 13 -9.62 -4.99 -8.25
N ASP A 14 -10.91 -5.20 -8.51
CA ASP A 14 -11.86 -4.12 -8.57
C ASP A 14 -12.00 -3.44 -7.20
N GLU A 15 -11.89 -4.20 -6.12
CA GLU A 15 -11.92 -3.67 -4.75
C GLU A 15 -10.72 -2.77 -4.46
N VAL A 16 -9.50 -3.19 -4.87
CA VAL A 16 -8.28 -2.40 -4.68
C VAL A 16 -8.29 -1.15 -5.55
N VAL A 17 -8.57 -1.29 -6.84
CA VAL A 17 -8.54 -0.17 -7.80
C VAL A 17 -9.62 0.85 -7.46
N THR A 18 -10.84 0.40 -7.14
CA THR A 18 -11.95 1.30 -6.80
C THR A 18 -11.75 1.92 -5.41
N GLY A 19 -11.36 1.13 -4.42
CA GLY A 19 -11.16 1.60 -3.05
C GLY A 19 -10.00 2.59 -2.91
N LEU A 20 -8.96 2.44 -3.74
CA LEU A 20 -7.82 3.36 -3.81
C LEU A 20 -7.95 4.44 -4.89
N ALA A 21 -9.07 4.54 -5.61
CA ALA A 21 -9.24 5.55 -6.66
C ALA A 21 -9.12 7.01 -6.16
N SER A 22 -9.20 7.24 -4.84
CA SER A 22 -9.01 8.55 -4.22
C SER A 22 -8.22 8.44 -2.92
N ALA A 23 -7.68 9.57 -2.45
CA ALA A 23 -6.95 9.61 -1.17
C ALA A 23 -7.81 9.07 -0.02
N ILE A 24 -7.18 8.21 0.80
CA ILE A 24 -7.77 7.61 2.00
C ILE A 24 -7.48 8.51 3.20
N LYS A 25 -8.51 8.75 4.01
CA LYS A 25 -8.45 9.45 5.30
C LYS A 25 -8.87 8.47 6.39
N PRO A 26 -7.93 7.79 7.07
CA PRO A 26 -8.24 6.70 7.99
C PRO A 26 -9.29 7.03 9.07
N LYS A 27 -9.23 8.24 9.67
CA LYS A 27 -10.23 8.70 10.65
C LYS A 27 -11.67 8.71 10.12
N ARG A 28 -11.85 9.00 8.83
CA ARG A 28 -13.17 9.06 8.19
C ARG A 28 -13.56 7.72 7.58
N ASP A 29 -12.60 7.06 6.93
CA ASP A 29 -12.88 5.91 6.08
C ASP A 29 -12.81 4.56 6.84
N VAL A 30 -12.24 4.52 8.05
CA VAL A 30 -12.13 3.30 8.89
C VAL A 30 -12.92 3.41 10.19
N ILE A 31 -12.89 4.58 10.87
CA ILE A 31 -13.44 4.74 12.23
C ILE A 31 -14.92 5.15 12.22
N ASP A 32 -15.32 6.02 11.30
CA ASP A 32 -16.67 6.62 11.25
C ASP A 32 -17.57 5.87 10.24
N GLN A 33 -17.82 4.58 10.50
CA GLN A 33 -18.58 3.73 9.58
C GLN A 33 -20.09 3.88 9.77
N ASN A 34 -20.69 4.80 9.01
CA ASN A 34 -22.07 4.63 8.52
C ASN A 34 -22.01 4.33 7.01
N CYS A 35 -21.57 3.12 6.66
CA CYS A 35 -21.23 2.71 5.30
C CYS A 35 -22.47 2.37 4.46
N GLU A 36 -23.25 3.37 4.08
CA GLU A 36 -24.32 3.20 3.08
C GLU A 36 -23.73 3.48 1.68
N GLY A 37 -23.31 2.41 0.97
CA GLY A 37 -22.92 2.47 -0.45
C GLY A 37 -21.70 1.61 -0.83
N PHE A 38 -21.79 0.90 -1.97
CA PHE A 38 -20.75 -0.02 -2.49
C PHE A 38 -19.35 0.61 -2.56
N VAL A 39 -19.22 1.82 -3.11
CA VAL A 39 -17.92 2.51 -3.24
C VAL A 39 -17.31 2.88 -1.88
N LEU A 40 -18.14 3.24 -0.89
CA LEU A 40 -17.66 3.54 0.46
C LEU A 40 -17.19 2.29 1.19
N ALA A 41 -17.86 1.15 0.99
CA ALA A 41 -17.42 -0.14 1.53
C ALA A 41 -16.07 -0.58 0.94
N LEU A 42 -15.85 -0.40 -0.37
CA LEU A 42 -14.57 -0.68 -1.01
C LEU A 42 -13.46 0.25 -0.52
N LYS A 43 -13.77 1.53 -0.32
CA LYS A 43 -12.84 2.50 0.26
C LYS A 43 -12.47 2.14 1.70
N ALA A 44 -13.43 1.69 2.51
CA ALA A 44 -13.19 1.22 3.87
C ALA A 44 -12.30 -0.04 3.89
N LEU A 45 -12.54 -1.00 2.98
CA LEU A 45 -11.70 -2.19 2.83
C LEU A 45 -10.26 -1.82 2.44
N ALA A 46 -10.09 -0.96 1.43
CA ALA A 46 -8.78 -0.46 1.03
C ALA A 46 -8.08 0.26 2.19
N ALA A 47 -8.81 1.08 2.96
CA ALA A 47 -8.29 1.78 4.11
C ALA A 47 -7.86 0.83 5.23
N ALA A 48 -8.61 -0.24 5.48
CA ALA A 48 -8.24 -1.29 6.44
C ALA A 48 -6.96 -2.03 6.01
N VAL A 49 -6.83 -2.38 4.74
CA VAL A 49 -5.63 -3.05 4.20
C VAL A 49 -4.40 -2.15 4.31
N VAL A 50 -4.52 -0.88 3.90
CA VAL A 50 -3.42 0.10 4.01
C VAL A 50 -3.04 0.33 5.46
N THR A 51 -4.03 0.44 6.36
CA THR A 51 -3.81 0.60 7.81
C THR A 51 -3.08 -0.60 8.41
N GLN A 52 -3.51 -1.82 8.06
CA GLN A 52 -2.89 -3.03 8.56
C GLN A 52 -1.42 -3.12 8.13
N LEU A 53 -1.14 -2.85 6.84
CA LEU A 53 0.23 -2.86 6.34
C LEU A 53 1.07 -1.72 6.93
N PHE A 54 0.49 -0.54 7.15
CA PHE A 54 1.13 0.56 7.89
C PHE A 54 1.59 0.10 9.27
N SER A 55 0.69 -0.48 10.08
CA SER A 55 1.04 -0.99 11.42
C SER A 55 2.17 -2.01 11.37
N TYR A 56 2.17 -2.90 10.36
CA TYR A 56 3.23 -3.88 10.18
C TYR A 56 4.58 -3.24 9.80
N ILE A 57 4.58 -2.24 8.92
CA ILE A 57 5.77 -1.47 8.53
C ILE A 57 6.37 -0.74 9.74
N ILE A 58 5.54 -0.07 10.56
CA ILE A 58 5.97 0.59 11.81
C ILE A 58 6.58 -0.43 12.76
N GLY A 59 5.89 -1.55 13.04
CA GLY A 59 6.36 -2.57 13.97
C GLY A 59 7.67 -3.26 13.56
N LYS A 60 8.01 -3.24 12.26
CA LYS A 60 9.28 -3.76 11.73
C LYS A 60 10.38 -2.70 11.64
N GLY A 61 10.09 -1.44 11.96
CA GLY A 61 11.05 -0.34 11.85
C GLY A 61 11.52 -0.07 10.43
N ARG A 62 10.61 -0.19 9.46
CA ARG A 62 10.90 0.02 8.03
C ARG A 62 10.07 1.17 7.50
N LYS A 63 10.46 1.77 6.38
CA LYS A 63 9.69 2.83 5.70
C LYS A 63 8.90 2.32 4.48
N HIS A 64 9.04 1.04 4.18
CA HIS A 64 8.61 0.45 2.92
C HIS A 64 8.01 -0.92 3.17
N GLY A 65 6.88 -1.19 2.54
CA GLY A 65 6.29 -2.52 2.49
C GLY A 65 5.37 -2.69 1.30
N TYR A 66 4.88 -3.90 1.07
CA TYR A 66 3.83 -4.13 0.08
C TYR A 66 2.92 -5.27 0.51
N VAL A 67 1.67 -5.22 0.04
CA VAL A 67 0.74 -6.35 0.08
C VAL A 67 0.58 -6.93 -1.32
N CYS A 68 0.55 -8.25 -1.42
CA CYS A 68 0.36 -8.95 -2.68
C CYS A 68 -0.82 -9.92 -2.60
N THR A 69 -1.60 -10.01 -3.68
CA THR A 69 -2.68 -10.99 -3.85
C THR A 69 -2.37 -12.08 -4.87
N GLY A 70 -1.14 -12.13 -5.39
CA GLY A 70 -0.76 -12.94 -6.55
C GLY A 70 -1.21 -12.34 -7.88
N GLN A 71 -2.25 -11.51 -7.86
CA GLN A 71 -2.75 -10.79 -9.04
C GLN A 71 -2.44 -9.29 -8.98
N ILE A 72 -2.12 -8.74 -7.80
CA ILE A 72 -1.91 -7.30 -7.59
C ILE A 72 -0.86 -7.12 -6.53
N PHE A 73 -0.12 -6.01 -6.64
CA PHE A 73 0.79 -5.51 -5.64
C PHE A 73 0.38 -4.10 -5.26
N VAL A 74 0.28 -3.83 -3.95
CA VAL A 74 0.12 -2.47 -3.42
C VAL A 74 1.36 -2.16 -2.60
N PHE A 75 2.27 -1.37 -3.19
CA PHE A 75 3.48 -0.89 -2.53
C PHE A 75 3.15 0.32 -1.68
N LEU A 76 3.67 0.37 -0.46
CA LEU A 76 3.55 1.49 0.47
C LEU A 76 4.93 2.07 0.81
N HIS A 77 4.98 3.41 0.89
CA HIS A 77 6.09 4.17 1.40
C HIS A 77 5.63 5.16 2.47
N ILE A 78 6.28 5.12 3.64
CA ILE A 78 6.06 6.04 4.75
C ILE A 78 7.25 7.03 4.78
N PRO A 79 7.03 8.30 4.42
CA PRO A 79 8.06 9.34 4.46
C PRO A 79 8.44 9.68 5.91
N ASP A 80 9.46 10.52 6.07
CA ASP A 80 10.02 10.87 7.38
C ASP A 80 9.04 11.56 8.33
N ASN A 81 8.07 12.28 7.78
CA ASN A 81 7.03 12.94 8.58
C ASN A 81 5.92 11.99 9.05
N SER A 82 5.96 10.71 8.65
CA SER A 82 5.10 9.57 9.05
C SER A 82 3.59 9.81 9.21
N THR A 83 3.09 10.91 8.64
CA THR A 83 1.70 11.39 8.76
C THR A 83 0.90 11.13 7.50
N THR A 84 1.58 10.72 6.43
CA THR A 84 0.99 10.36 5.14
C THR A 84 1.60 9.05 4.69
N VAL A 85 0.84 8.24 3.98
CA VAL A 85 1.33 7.02 3.35
C VAL A 85 1.16 7.19 1.85
N PHE A 86 2.27 7.05 1.11
CA PHE A 86 2.22 6.97 -0.34
C PHE A 86 2.03 5.52 -0.75
N TYR A 87 1.25 5.29 -1.81
CA TYR A 87 1.05 3.96 -2.34
C TYR A 87 1.20 3.94 -3.87
N HIS A 88 1.54 2.76 -4.40
CA HIS A 88 1.57 2.46 -5.83
C HIS A 88 0.95 1.09 -6.07
N ILE A 89 0.04 0.99 -7.05
CA ILE A 89 -0.63 -0.26 -7.42
C ILE A 89 0.02 -0.79 -8.69
N CYS A 90 0.33 -2.08 -8.70
CA CYS A 90 0.75 -2.82 -9.90
C CYS A 90 -0.18 -4.00 -10.13
N VAL A 91 -0.66 -4.15 -11.36
CA VAL A 91 -1.48 -5.27 -11.79
C VAL A 91 -0.76 -5.95 -12.97
N PRO A 92 0.01 -7.02 -12.71
CA PRO A 92 0.87 -7.68 -13.70
C PRO A 92 0.16 -7.99 -15.03
N ASN A 93 -1.09 -8.46 -14.98
CA ASN A 93 -1.83 -8.89 -16.16
C ASN A 93 -2.37 -7.74 -17.02
N LEU A 94 -2.60 -6.55 -16.45
CA LEU A 94 -3.00 -5.36 -17.21
C LEU A 94 -1.80 -4.52 -17.63
N ASP A 95 -0.73 -4.51 -16.82
CA ASP A 95 0.44 -3.69 -17.06
C ASP A 95 1.26 -4.17 -18.29
N VAL A 96 1.06 -5.41 -18.78
CA VAL A 96 1.82 -6.01 -19.91
C VAL A 96 1.22 -5.70 -21.30
N LEU A 97 0.01 -5.12 -21.38
CA LEU A 97 -0.76 -5.03 -22.64
C LEU A 97 -0.57 -3.76 -23.50
N ASP A 98 0.29 -2.84 -23.09
CA ASP A 98 0.49 -1.56 -23.80
C ASP A 98 1.81 -1.59 -24.59
N ASP A 99 1.71 -1.48 -25.92
CA ASP A 99 2.80 -1.59 -26.90
C ASP A 99 3.69 -0.34 -26.91
N ASN A 100 4.40 -0.11 -25.81
CA ASN A 100 5.32 1.01 -25.65
C ASN A 100 6.70 0.50 -25.20
N GLU A 101 7.77 1.14 -25.67
CA GLU A 101 9.17 0.71 -25.54
C GLU A 101 9.66 0.50 -24.08
N ASN A 102 8.85 0.87 -23.08
CA ASN A 102 9.10 0.75 -21.65
C ASN A 102 8.58 -0.55 -21.01
N ARG A 103 8.51 -1.66 -21.75
CA ARG A 103 7.95 -2.95 -21.30
C ARG A 103 8.56 -3.46 -19.98
N LEU A 104 9.83 -3.17 -19.71
CA LEU A 104 10.52 -3.63 -18.49
C LEU A 104 9.99 -2.97 -17.21
N HIS A 105 9.57 -1.71 -17.25
CA HIS A 105 9.03 -0.99 -16.07
C HIS A 105 7.67 -1.51 -15.60
N ARG A 106 7.02 -2.33 -16.42
CA ARG A 106 5.70 -2.91 -16.18
C ARG A 106 5.74 -4.39 -15.83
N ILE A 107 6.92 -5.03 -15.87
CA ILE A 107 7.09 -6.38 -15.33
C ILE A 107 7.18 -6.26 -13.82
N THR A 108 6.26 -6.91 -13.12
CA THR A 108 6.20 -6.97 -11.66
C THR A 108 7.54 -7.30 -11.00
N VAL A 109 8.33 -8.19 -11.61
CA VAL A 109 9.68 -8.54 -11.15
C VAL A 109 10.59 -7.31 -11.13
N ALA A 110 10.58 -6.48 -12.17
CA ALA A 110 11.39 -5.26 -12.23
C ALA A 110 10.95 -4.22 -11.19
N GLN A 111 9.64 -4.10 -10.95
CA GLN A 111 9.11 -3.21 -9.92
C GLN A 111 9.45 -3.69 -8.51
N ILE A 112 9.32 -4.98 -8.22
CA ILE A 112 9.79 -5.58 -6.96
C ILE A 112 11.29 -5.35 -6.80
N PHE A 113 12.07 -5.55 -7.86
CA PHE A 113 13.52 -5.33 -7.80
C PHE A 113 13.88 -3.87 -7.53
N ALA A 114 13.25 -2.92 -8.23
CA ALA A 114 13.43 -1.49 -7.99
C ALA A 114 13.04 -1.11 -6.55
N PHE A 115 11.93 -1.65 -6.04
CA PHE A 115 11.49 -1.45 -4.67
C PHE A 115 12.50 -2.00 -3.65
N VAL A 116 13.01 -3.21 -3.86
CA VAL A 116 14.06 -3.82 -3.02
C VAL A 116 15.33 -2.96 -3.03
N LEU A 117 15.73 -2.44 -4.19
CA LEU A 117 16.89 -1.54 -4.29
C LEU A 117 16.68 -0.23 -3.51
N GLN A 118 15.48 0.35 -3.55
CA GLN A 118 15.16 1.53 -2.74
C GLN A 118 15.25 1.20 -1.24
N VAL A 119 14.70 0.06 -0.82
CA VAL A 119 14.74 -0.41 0.57
C VAL A 119 16.18 -0.56 1.06
N VAL A 120 17.06 -1.20 0.28
CA VAL A 120 18.46 -1.45 0.66
C VAL A 120 19.24 -0.14 0.82
N ARG A 121 18.92 0.88 0.03
CA ARG A 121 19.55 2.21 0.14
C ARG A 121 19.02 3.06 1.29
N THR A 122 17.92 2.66 1.93
CA THR A 122 17.27 3.47 2.96
C THR A 122 17.93 3.24 4.32
N ALA A 123 18.37 4.32 4.97
CA ALA A 123 18.84 4.27 6.35
C ALA A 123 17.71 3.87 7.32
N PRO A 124 18.04 3.21 8.46
CA PRO A 124 17.05 2.95 9.51
C PRO A 124 16.32 4.25 9.94
N PRO A 125 15.01 4.20 10.20
CA PRO A 125 14.28 5.36 10.69
C PRO A 125 14.80 5.82 12.06
N PRO A 126 14.91 7.14 12.31
CA PRO A 126 15.22 7.68 13.64
C PRO A 126 14.04 7.50 14.61
N GLN A 127 14.27 7.66 15.92
CA GLN A 127 13.21 7.52 16.95
C GLN A 127 12.01 8.45 16.70
N SER A 128 12.27 9.69 16.27
CA SER A 128 11.25 10.69 15.95
C SER A 128 10.23 10.23 14.89
N TRP A 129 10.64 9.31 14.00
CA TRP A 129 9.75 8.71 13.01
C TRP A 129 8.71 7.79 13.66
N TYR A 130 9.09 7.04 14.70
CA TYR A 130 8.14 6.20 15.45
C TYR A 130 7.19 7.06 16.29
N ASP A 131 7.70 8.15 16.87
CA ASP A 131 6.90 9.05 17.70
C ASP A 131 5.81 9.75 16.87
N ALA A 132 6.16 10.20 15.65
CA ALA A 132 5.20 10.79 14.72
C ALA A 132 4.22 9.73 14.15
N ALA A 133 4.61 8.46 14.06
CA ALA A 133 3.69 7.37 13.70
C ALA A 133 2.73 7.02 14.84
N ALA A 134 3.15 7.19 16.11
CA ALA A 134 2.31 6.93 17.27
C ALA A 134 1.13 7.89 17.40
N THR A 135 1.23 9.09 16.84
CA THR A 135 0.09 10.02 16.67
C THR A 135 -0.98 9.52 15.70
N PHE A 136 -0.67 8.48 14.90
CA PHE A 136 -1.58 7.84 13.96
C PHE A 136 -2.26 6.58 14.51
N LYS A 137 -2.24 6.35 15.84
CA LYS A 137 -3.01 5.26 16.46
C LYS A 137 -4.50 5.42 16.14
N ILE A 138 -5.00 4.49 15.31
CA ILE A 138 -6.41 4.25 14.99
C ILE A 138 -7.01 3.40 16.11
#